data_AF-A0A923Y7G7-F1
#
_entry.id   AF-A0A923Y7G7-F1
#
_cell.length_a   1.000
_cell.length_b   1.000
_cell.length_c   1.000
_cell.angle_alpha   90.00
_cell.angle_beta   90.00
_cell.angle_gamma   90.00
#
_symmetry.space_group_name_H-M   'P 1'
#
loop_
_entity.id
_entity.type
_entity.pdbx_description
1 polymer ?
#
loop_
_entity_poly.entity_id
_entity_poly.type
_entity_poly.pdbx_seq_one_letter_code
_entity_poly.pdbx_strand_id
1 'polypeptide(L)'
;MTVYAVSRVRLDQDGRVTHVLWGRVNTTTNSWAGPESEVPVKQVVYAIHAGDSVFALFPSEHGHVPERRFTVVDYDNGWETVSLEGPPTHEREIHDMDRLGAPPPQGKP
;
A
#
# COMPACT_ATOMS: atom_id res chain seq x y z
N MET A 1 19.80 0.24 2.33
CA MET A 1 18.89 0.70 1.25
C MET A 1 17.55 0.99 1.88
N THR A 2 16.86 2.04 1.44
CA THR A 2 15.56 2.42 2.04
C THR A 2 14.48 2.25 1.00
N VAL A 3 13.41 1.56 1.37
CA VAL A 3 12.24 1.33 0.52
C VAL A 3 11.01 1.89 1.20
N TYR A 4 9.93 2.11 0.44
CA TYR A 4 8.63 2.39 1.04
C TYR A 4 7.93 1.08 1.36
N ALA A 5 7.33 1.01 2.54
CA ALA A 5 6.54 -0.11 2.98
C ALA A 5 5.14 0.38 3.36
N VAL A 6 4.11 -0.26 2.82
CA VAL A 6 2.71 -0.02 3.12
C VAL A 6 2.25 -1.07 4.12
N SER A 7 1.88 -0.64 5.32
CA SER A 7 1.37 -1.52 6.36
C SER A 7 -0.14 -1.68 6.31
N ARG A 8 -0.86 -0.63 5.89
CA ARG A 8 -2.32 -0.60 5.86
C ARG A 8 -2.85 0.06 4.61
N VAL A 9 -4.03 -0.37 4.18
CA VAL A 9 -4.72 0.20 3.02
C VAL A 9 -6.15 0.60 3.38
N ARG A 10 -6.65 1.65 2.75
CA ARG A 10 -8.08 1.99 2.75
C ARG A 10 -8.62 1.63 1.37
N LEU A 11 -9.67 0.80 1.34
CA LEU A 11 -10.38 0.49 0.11
C LEU A 11 -11.69 1.28 0.04
N ASP A 12 -12.14 1.63 -1.17
CA ASP A 12 -13.49 2.11 -1.43
C ASP A 12 -14.51 0.95 -1.51
N GLN A 13 -15.76 1.28 -1.85
CA GLN A 13 -16.85 0.32 -1.97
C GLN A 13 -16.64 -0.69 -3.12
N ASP A 14 -15.83 -0.34 -4.11
CA ASP A 14 -15.47 -1.18 -5.26
C ASP A 14 -14.19 -2.01 -5.01
N GLY A 15 -13.60 -1.91 -3.81
CA GLY A 15 -12.38 -2.63 -3.44
C GLY A 15 -11.08 -1.96 -3.92
N ARG A 16 -11.14 -0.72 -4.40
CA ARG A 16 -9.96 0.01 -4.91
C ARG A 16 -9.23 0.72 -3.79
N VAL A 17 -7.89 0.73 -3.86
CA VAL A 17 -7.05 1.45 -2.89
C VAL A 17 -7.24 2.95 -3.07
N THR A 18 -7.68 3.63 -2.01
CA THR A 18 -7.82 5.10 -1.98
C THR A 18 -6.72 5.77 -1.17
N HIS A 19 -6.34 5.15 -0.05
CA HIS A 19 -5.31 5.65 0.86
C HIS A 19 -4.45 4.49 1.35
N VAL A 20 -3.23 4.80 1.73
CA VAL A 20 -2.31 3.86 2.35
C VAL A 20 -1.69 4.46 3.59
N LEU A 21 -1.40 3.63 4.58
CA LEU A 21 -0.44 3.95 5.62
C LEU A 21 0.90 3.39 5.18
N TRP A 22 1.87 4.27 4.96
CA TRP A 22 3.19 3.86 4.50
C TRP A 22 4.29 4.55 5.28
N GLY A 23 5.48 4.00 5.24
CA GLY A 23 6.68 4.59 5.82
C GLY A 23 7.92 4.08 5.12
N ARG A 24 9.06 4.71 5.40
CA ARG A 24 10.35 4.25 4.90
C ARG A 24 10.87 3.13 5.79
N VAL A 25 11.31 2.03 5.21
CA VAL A 25 11.93 0.90 5.91
C VAL A 25 13.36 0.74 5.45
N ASN A 26 14.27 0.59 6.41
CA ASN A 26 15.64 0.22 6.15
C ASN A 26 15.72 -1.31 6.03
N THR A 27 15.99 -1.81 4.83
CA THR A 27 16.04 -3.25 4.55
C THR A 27 17.26 -3.94 5.17
N THR A 28 18.28 -3.18 5.57
CA THR A 28 19.47 -3.73 6.24
C THR A 28 19.18 -4.07 7.70
N THR A 29 18.35 -3.26 8.38
CA THR A 29 18.02 -3.46 9.80
C THR A 29 16.61 -4.01 10.02
N ASN A 30 15.83 -4.17 8.95
CA ASN A 30 14.40 -4.49 8.98
C ASN A 30 13.62 -3.59 9.95
N SER A 31 13.93 -2.28 9.94
CA SER A 31 13.33 -1.31 10.86
C SER A 31 12.77 -0.12 10.09
N TRP A 32 11.70 0.46 10.63
CA TRP A 32 11.19 1.75 10.16
C TRP A 32 12.27 2.82 10.30
N ALA A 33 12.57 3.50 9.20
CA ALA A 33 13.51 4.61 9.15
C ALA A 33 12.86 5.96 9.52
N GLY A 34 11.55 5.97 9.77
CA GLY A 34 10.76 7.13 10.18
C GLY A 34 9.32 6.74 10.51
N PRO A 35 8.51 7.67 11.03
CA PRO A 35 7.11 7.41 11.31
C PRO A 35 6.33 7.09 10.03
N GLU A 36 5.31 6.26 10.17
CA GLU A 36 4.35 6.00 9.11
C GLU A 36 3.44 7.23 8.89
N SER A 37 2.92 7.37 7.67
CA SER A 37 2.07 8.49 7.27
C SER A 37 0.92 7.99 6.40
N GLU A 38 -0.29 8.45 6.69
CA GLU A 38 -1.45 8.16 5.84
C GLU A 38 -1.44 9.09 4.63
N VAL A 39 -1.38 8.53 3.43
CA VAL A 39 -1.35 9.30 2.18
C VAL A 39 -2.37 8.76 1.17
N PRO A 40 -2.89 9.60 0.26
CA PRO A 40 -3.70 9.13 -0.85
C PRO A 40 -2.87 8.26 -1.81
N VAL A 41 -3.50 7.29 -2.47
CA VAL A 41 -2.85 6.34 -3.39
C VAL A 41 -2.02 7.01 -4.49
N LYS A 42 -2.41 8.22 -4.92
CA LYS A 42 -1.64 9.02 -5.90
C LYS A 42 -0.20 9.30 -5.48
N GLN A 43 0.08 9.41 -4.18
CA GLN A 43 1.46 9.59 -3.69
C GLN A 43 2.29 8.32 -3.86
N VAL A 44 1.65 7.16 -3.76
CA VAL A 44 2.28 5.86 -4.03
C VAL A 44 2.61 5.73 -5.51
N VAL A 45 1.65 6.06 -6.38
CA VAL A 45 1.85 6.08 -7.84
C VAL A 45 3.00 7.00 -8.21
N TYR A 46 3.04 8.22 -7.65
CA TYR A 46 4.13 9.17 -7.88
C TYR A 46 5.50 8.60 -7.45
N ALA A 47 5.59 7.95 -6.29
CA ALA A 47 6.82 7.34 -5.82
C ALA A 47 7.29 6.20 -6.76
N ILE A 48 6.37 5.35 -7.21
CA ILE A 48 6.71 4.27 -8.16
C ILE A 48 7.24 4.86 -9.48
N HIS A 49 6.59 5.90 -10.01
CA HIS A 49 7.05 6.62 -11.21
C HIS A 49 8.40 7.33 -11.01
N ALA A 50 8.69 7.80 -9.79
CA ALA A 50 9.99 8.37 -9.43
C ALA A 50 11.11 7.30 -9.31
N GLY A 51 10.77 6.01 -9.43
CA GLY A 51 11.69 4.89 -9.34
C GLY A 51 11.82 4.30 -7.93
N ASP A 52 11.04 4.79 -6.96
CA ASP A 52 11.02 4.21 -5.63
C ASP A 52 10.39 2.81 -5.65
N SER A 53 10.87 1.94 -4.76
CA SER A 53 10.28 0.63 -4.56
C SER A 53 9.31 0.69 -3.39
N VAL A 54 8.06 0.33 -3.65
CA VAL A 54 6.97 0.28 -2.65
C VAL A 54 6.55 -1.16 -2.44
N PHE A 55 6.54 -1.62 -1.20
CA PHE A 55 6.19 -3.00 -0.82
C PHE A 55 4.99 -3.04 0.10
N ALA A 56 4.16 -4.07 -0.03
CA ALA A 56 3.12 -4.42 0.92
C ALA A 56 3.71 -5.21 2.09
N LEU A 57 3.36 -4.80 3.31
CA LEU A 57 3.57 -5.57 4.53
C LEU A 57 2.26 -6.24 4.91
N PHE A 58 2.27 -7.56 4.97
CA PHE A 58 1.16 -8.35 5.47
C PHE A 58 1.33 -8.59 6.97
N PRO A 59 0.23 -8.72 7.73
CA PRO A 59 0.30 -9.19 9.11
C PRO A 59 0.79 -10.64 9.14
N SER A 60 1.88 -10.90 9.84
CA SER A 60 2.47 -12.23 10.01
C SER A 60 2.82 -12.46 11.47
N GLU A 61 2.59 -13.68 11.97
CA GLU A 61 2.80 -14.02 13.39
C GLU A 61 4.25 -13.85 13.88
N HIS A 62 5.23 -13.82 12.96
CA HIS A 62 6.67 -13.78 13.27
C HIS A 62 7.39 -12.51 12.80
N GLY A 63 6.65 -11.44 12.48
CA GLY A 63 7.19 -10.14 12.08
C GLY A 63 7.05 -9.85 10.58
N HIS A 64 6.86 -8.57 10.26
CA HIS A 64 6.55 -8.07 8.91
C HIS A 64 7.70 -8.35 7.93
N VAL A 65 7.48 -9.23 6.96
CA VAL A 65 8.37 -9.42 5.83
C VAL A 65 7.78 -8.63 4.63
N PRO A 66 8.59 -7.91 3.83
CA PRO A 66 8.11 -7.34 2.58
C PRO A 66 7.88 -8.46 1.57
N GLU A 67 6.63 -8.73 1.24
CA GLU A 67 6.26 -9.94 0.50
C GLU A 67 5.83 -9.68 -0.93
N ARG A 68 5.29 -8.49 -1.24
CA ARG A 68 4.88 -8.14 -2.62
C ARG A 68 5.15 -6.67 -2.92
N ARG A 69 5.64 -6.39 -4.14
CA ARG A 69 5.84 -5.02 -4.62
C ARG A 69 4.52 -4.47 -5.18
N PHE A 70 4.24 -3.19 -4.94
CA PHE A 70 3.17 -2.50 -5.64
C PHE A 70 3.63 -2.11 -7.05
N THR A 71 2.75 -2.29 -8.02
CA THR A 71 2.89 -1.78 -9.38
C THR A 71 1.74 -0.83 -9.70
N VAL A 72 1.97 0.11 -10.60
CA VAL A 72 0.94 1.02 -11.10
C VAL A 72 0.09 0.27 -12.12
N VAL A 73 -1.23 0.41 -12.01
CA VAL A 73 -2.18 -0.08 -12.99
C VAL A 73 -2.95 1.12 -13.54
N ASP A 74 -2.93 1.25 -14.86
CA ASP A 74 -3.69 2.25 -15.58
C ASP A 74 -5.06 1.69 -15.97
N TYR A 75 -6.11 2.46 -15.75
CA TYR A 75 -7.43 2.18 -16.27
C TYR A 75 -7.67 3.00 -17.54
N ASP A 76 -8.40 2.45 -18.51
CA ASP A 76 -8.75 3.10 -19.79
C ASP A 76 -9.37 4.51 -19.69
N ASN A 77 -9.81 4.92 -18.50
CA ASN A 77 -10.31 6.27 -18.23
C ASN A 77 -9.22 7.26 -17.79
N GLY A 78 -7.93 6.89 -17.86
CA GLY A 78 -6.78 7.70 -17.43
C GLY A 78 -6.63 7.77 -15.91
N TRP A 79 -7.24 6.85 -15.17
CA TRP A 79 -7.10 6.76 -13.72
C TRP A 79 -5.99 5.76 -13.38
N GLU A 80 -5.01 6.18 -12.59
CA GLU A 80 -3.94 5.30 -12.12
C GLU A 80 -4.20 4.86 -10.68
N THR A 81 -4.10 3.56 -10.44
CA THR A 81 -4.12 2.97 -9.09
C THR A 81 -2.90 2.08 -8.87
N VAL A 82 -2.85 1.42 -7.72
CA VAL A 82 -1.82 0.42 -7.43
C VAL A 82 -2.43 -0.97 -7.28
N SER A 83 -1.70 -1.97 -7.80
CA SER A 83 -1.98 -3.39 -7.56
C SER A 83 -0.71 -4.09 -7.08
N LEU A 84 -0.83 -5.33 -6.60
CA LEU A 84 0.33 -6.12 -6.21
C LEU A 84 0.92 -6.83 -7.44
N GLU A 85 2.23 -6.75 -7.60
CA GLU A 85 2.96 -7.38 -8.69
C GLU A 85 2.87 -8.91 -8.60
N GLY A 86 2.66 -9.57 -9.74
CA GLY A 86 2.55 -11.03 -9.86
C GLY A 86 1.11 -11.56 -9.79
N PRO A 87 0.89 -12.86 -10.04
CA PRO A 87 -0.43 -13.47 -9.97
C PRO A 87 -1.02 -13.36 -8.55
N PRO A 88 -2.36 -13.31 -8.39
CA PRO A 88 -2.98 -13.39 -7.08
C PRO A 88 -2.56 -14.70 -6.39
N THR A 89 -1.94 -14.56 -5.23
CA THR A 89 -1.58 -15.68 -4.34
C THR A 89 -2.46 -15.60 -3.11
N HIS A 90 -2.99 -16.75 -2.69
CA HIS A 90 -3.83 -16.88 -1.49
C HIS A 90 -3.16 -16.17 -0.30
N GLU A 91 -3.93 -15.40 0.47
CA GLU A 91 -3.50 -14.66 1.68
C GLU A 91 -2.52 -13.49 1.44
N ARG A 92 -2.27 -13.13 0.18
CA ARG A 92 -1.36 -12.03 -0.20
C ARG A 92 -2.00 -11.11 -1.22
N GLU A 93 -3.30 -10.85 -1.08
CA GLU A 93 -4.04 -9.89 -1.87
C GLU A 93 -4.20 -8.58 -1.11
N ILE A 94 -4.47 -7.47 -1.81
CA ILE A 94 -4.69 -6.16 -1.17
C ILE A 94 -5.79 -6.24 -0.10
N HIS A 95 -6.76 -7.15 -0.29
CA HIS A 95 -7.84 -7.36 0.65
C HIS A 95 -7.41 -8.01 1.97
N ASP A 96 -6.31 -8.76 1.97
CA ASP A 96 -5.69 -9.42 3.13
C ASP A 96 -4.80 -8.47 3.95
N MET A 97 -4.49 -7.29 3.41
CA MET A 97 -3.76 -6.26 4.16
C MET A 97 -4.61 -5.66 5.27
N ASP A 98 -3.95 -5.22 6.34
CA ASP A 98 -4.63 -4.54 7.44
C ASP A 98 -5.28 -3.23 6.96
N ARG A 99 -6.46 -2.93 7.52
CA ARG A 99 -7.32 -1.85 7.03
C ARG A 99 -7.05 -0.57 7.81
N LEU A 100 -6.79 0.51 7.09
CA LEU A 100 -7.05 1.84 7.62
C LEU A 100 -8.54 1.90 7.99
N GLY A 101 -8.85 2.31 9.22
CA GLY A 101 -10.22 2.39 9.73
C GLY A 101 -11.18 3.05 8.74
N ALA A 102 -12.46 2.68 8.85
CA ALA A 102 -13.51 3.15 7.95
C ALA A 102 -13.45 4.67 7.75
N PRO A 103 -13.76 5.17 6.53
CA PRO A 103 -13.83 6.61 6.33
C PRO A 103 -14.76 7.23 7.39
N PRO A 104 -14.46 8.42 7.93
CA PRO A 104 -15.45 9.13 8.74
C PRO A 104 -16.76 9.19 7.93
N PRO A 105 -17.93 9.00 8.56
CA PRO A 105 -19.20 9.00 7.84
C PRO A 105 -19.27 10.27 7.01
N GLN A 106 -19.29 10.12 5.68
CA GLN A 106 -19.56 11.25 4.78
C GLN A 106 -20.96 11.72 5.16
N GLY A 107 -21.03 12.91 5.75
CA GLY A 107 -22.29 13.52 6.14
C GLY A 107 -23.24 13.49 4.94
N LYS A 108 -24.41 12.87 5.14
CA LYS A 108 -25.54 13.06 4.23
C LYS A 108 -25.81 14.57 4.10
N PRO A 109 -26.13 15.07 2.89
CA PRO A 109 -26.57 16.45 2.71
C PRO A 109 -27.85 16.74 3.52
#